data_AF-A0A3B9GPT3-F1
#
_entry.id   AF-A0A3B9GPT3-F1
#
_cell.length_a   1.000
_cell.length_b   1.000
_cell.length_c   1.000
_cell.angle_alpha   90.00
_cell.angle_beta   90.00
_cell.angle_gamma   90.00
#
_symmetry.space_group_name_H-M   'P 1'
#
loop_
_entity.id
_entity.type
_entity.pdbx_description
1 polymer ?
#
loop_
_entity_poly.entity_id
_entity_poly.type
_entity_poly.pdbx_seq_one_letter_code
_entity_poly.pdbx_strand_id
1 'polypeptide(L)'
;MAGLLSAHADEYAYLTFMTTDGIKASVKVSSLKLTISGTTLTAGTKSFTLANLSKMYFSATDETTGIQQLTVKAMEDVTDIYDLQGRKVSKEQMRNGAYIIKTKQGTYKIIVK
;
A
#
# COMPACT_ATOMS: atom_id res chain seq x y z
N MET A 1 -29.57 -6.73 -10.94
CA MET A 1 -29.61 -5.42 -10.25
C MET A 1 -28.20 -4.87 -10.24
N ALA A 2 -27.88 -3.92 -11.12
CA ALA A 2 -26.57 -3.27 -11.14
C ALA A 2 -26.60 -2.15 -10.09
N GLY A 3 -26.06 -2.42 -8.90
CA GLY A 3 -25.89 -1.40 -7.87
C GLY A 3 -24.89 -0.37 -8.37
N LEU A 4 -25.30 0.91 -8.41
CA LEU A 4 -24.38 2.03 -8.55
C LEU A 4 -23.38 1.94 -7.39
N LEU A 5 -22.15 1.50 -7.67
CA LEU A 5 -21.01 1.68 -6.78
C LEU A 5 -20.72 3.19 -6.76
N SER A 6 -21.37 3.90 -5.84
CA SER A 6 -21.02 5.27 -5.51
C SER A 6 -19.69 5.22 -4.77
N ALA A 7 -18.60 5.23 -5.53
CA ALA A 7 -17.26 5.31 -4.99
C ALA A 7 -17.02 6.77 -4.56
N HIS A 8 -17.24 7.08 -3.27
CA HIS A 8 -17.00 8.42 -2.75
C HIS A 8 -15.48 8.68 -2.72
N ALA A 9 -15.02 9.80 -3.28
CA ALA A 9 -13.59 10.15 -3.29
C ALA A 9 -13.01 10.28 -1.87
N ASP A 10 -13.85 10.56 -0.86
CA ASP A 10 -13.45 10.53 0.56
C ASP A 10 -12.97 9.16 1.05
N GLU A 11 -13.40 8.07 0.40
CA GLU A 11 -12.93 6.71 0.75
C GLU A 11 -11.51 6.44 0.22
N TYR A 12 -11.00 7.27 -0.69
CA TYR A 12 -9.68 7.11 -1.29
C TYR A 12 -8.73 8.22 -0.85
N ALA A 13 -8.11 8.02 0.30
CA ALA A 13 -7.18 8.98 0.91
C ALA A 13 -5.88 9.21 0.13
N TYR A 14 -5.57 8.38 -0.88
CA TYR A 14 -4.31 8.41 -1.61
C TYR A 14 -4.50 8.35 -3.13
N LEU A 15 -3.62 9.04 -3.87
CA LEU A 15 -3.35 8.78 -5.28
C LEU A 15 -2.05 7.96 -5.37
N THR A 16 -2.15 6.77 -5.95
CA THR A 16 -1.03 5.84 -6.12
C THR A 16 -0.52 5.89 -7.56
N PHE A 17 0.79 6.03 -7.69
CA PHE A 17 1.55 6.04 -8.92
C PHE A 17 2.28 4.70 -9.03
N MET A 18 2.18 4.04 -10.18
CA MET A 18 2.90 2.82 -10.49
C MET A 18 3.83 3.07 -11.67
N THR A 19 5.11 2.80 -11.50
CA THR A 19 6.11 2.88 -12.56
C THR A 19 6.14 1.61 -13.41
N THR A 20 6.83 1.64 -14.55
CA THR A 20 6.86 0.51 -15.50
C THR A 20 7.56 -0.74 -14.95
N ASP A 21 8.41 -0.58 -13.94
CA ASP A 21 9.05 -1.65 -13.16
C ASP A 21 8.16 -2.19 -12.02
N GLY A 22 6.93 -1.68 -11.88
CA GLY A 22 5.96 -2.11 -10.87
C GLY A 22 6.15 -1.47 -9.49
N ILE A 23 7.11 -0.56 -9.31
CA ILE A 23 7.26 0.18 -8.06
C ILE A 23 6.05 1.09 -7.87
N LYS A 24 5.54 1.13 -6.64
CA LYS A 24 4.41 1.97 -6.25
C LYS A 24 4.85 3.11 -5.36
N ALA A 25 4.21 4.25 -5.51
CA ALA A 25 4.33 5.37 -4.59
C ALA A 25 2.96 6.02 -4.40
N SER A 26 2.55 6.22 -3.16
CA SER A 26 1.27 6.86 -2.84
C SER A 26 1.49 8.27 -2.30
N VAL A 27 0.58 9.17 -2.64
CA VAL A 27 0.55 10.56 -2.17
C VAL A 27 -0.83 10.83 -1.60
N LYS A 28 -0.91 11.37 -0.38
CA LYS A 28 -2.19 11.72 0.24
C LYS A 28 -2.93 12.78 -0.58
N VAL A 29 -4.22 12.54 -0.82
CA VAL A 29 -5.09 13.44 -1.59
C VAL A 29 -5.23 14.80 -0.91
N SER A 30 -5.28 14.84 0.42
CA SER A 30 -5.42 16.07 1.22
C SER A 30 -4.33 17.13 0.97
N SER A 31 -3.17 16.73 0.43
CA SER A 31 -2.03 17.60 0.11
C SER A 31 -1.61 17.49 -1.35
N LEU A 32 -2.46 16.96 -2.22
CA LEU A 32 -2.08 16.61 -3.58
C LEU A 32 -2.10 17.85 -4.49
N LYS A 33 -0.90 18.28 -4.90
CA LYS A 33 -0.70 19.19 -6.02
C LYS A 33 0.02 18.46 -7.13
N LEU A 34 -0.57 18.48 -8.33
CA LEU A 34 0.03 17.91 -9.54
C LEU A 34 0.56 19.04 -10.42
N THR A 35 1.83 18.93 -10.81
CA THR A 35 2.48 19.85 -11.76
C THR A 35 3.19 19.02 -12.82
N ILE A 36 2.99 19.35 -14.10
CA ILE A 36 3.75 18.76 -15.20
C ILE A 36 4.68 19.83 -15.76
N SER A 37 5.95 19.49 -15.91
CA SER A 37 6.95 20.32 -16.59
C SER A 37 7.84 19.43 -17.46
N GLY A 38 7.82 19.67 -18.77
CA GLY A 38 8.52 18.84 -19.74
C GLY A 38 8.12 17.37 -19.62
N THR A 39 9.10 16.52 -19.31
CA THR A 39 8.94 15.06 -19.18
C THR A 39 8.69 14.60 -17.74
N THR A 40 8.46 15.51 -16.79
CA THR A 40 8.36 15.20 -15.36
C THR A 40 7.00 15.58 -14.80
N LEU A 41 6.35 14.62 -14.13
CA LEU A 41 5.19 14.84 -13.27
C LEU A 41 5.65 14.97 -11.82
N THR A 42 5.27 16.05 -11.15
CA THR A 42 5.46 16.23 -9.70
C THR A 42 4.11 16.13 -9.00
N ALA A 43 4.01 15.23 -8.02
CA ALA A 43 2.85 15.02 -7.17
C ALA A 43 3.23 15.22 -5.70
N GLY A 44 2.82 16.35 -5.13
CA GLY A 44 3.28 16.77 -3.80
C GLY A 44 4.81 16.94 -3.80
N THR A 45 5.52 16.11 -3.03
CA THR A 45 6.98 16.09 -2.96
C THR A 45 7.63 14.99 -3.81
N LYS A 46 6.84 14.17 -4.52
CA LYS A 46 7.34 13.08 -5.36
C LYS A 46 7.41 13.53 -6.82
N SER A 47 8.47 13.13 -7.51
CA SER A 47 8.65 13.39 -8.93
C SER A 47 8.80 12.09 -9.71
N PHE A 48 8.18 12.03 -10.88
CA PHE A 48 8.13 10.87 -11.75
C PHE A 48 8.45 11.29 -13.18
N THR A 49 9.35 10.57 -13.85
CA THR A 49 9.50 10.67 -15.30
C THR A 49 8.27 10.10 -15.98
N LEU A 50 7.61 10.87 -16.84
CA LEU A 50 6.36 10.46 -17.52
C LEU A 50 6.52 9.15 -18.30
N ALA A 51 7.66 8.98 -18.98
CA ALA A 51 7.96 7.76 -19.73
C ALA A 51 8.06 6.49 -18.86
N ASN A 52 8.30 6.64 -17.55
CA ASN A 52 8.36 5.53 -16.60
C ASN A 52 7.05 5.37 -15.81
N LEU A 53 6.01 6.18 -16.04
CA LEU A 53 4.72 5.97 -15.38
C LEU A 53 3.87 4.99 -16.18
N SER A 54 3.43 3.92 -15.51
CA SER A 54 2.54 2.92 -16.08
C SER A 54 1.07 3.23 -15.78
N LYS A 55 0.74 3.50 -14.51
CA LYS A 55 -0.65 3.74 -14.07
C LYS A 55 -0.71 4.72 -12.90
N MET A 56 -1.83 5.42 -12.79
CA MET A 56 -2.19 6.20 -11.61
C MET A 56 -3.61 5.81 -11.20
N TYR A 57 -3.86 5.57 -9.92
CA TYR A 57 -5.18 5.20 -9.40
C TYR A 57 -5.35 5.63 -7.95
N PHE A 58 -6.59 5.94 -7.58
CA PHE A 58 -6.95 6.25 -6.21
C PHE A 58 -6.96 4.98 -5.35
N SER A 59 -6.46 5.07 -4.11
CA SER A 59 -6.44 3.97 -3.14
C SER A 59 -6.83 4.45 -1.75
N ALA A 60 -7.51 3.57 -1.00
CA ALA A 60 -7.90 3.85 0.38
C ALA A 60 -6.69 3.82 1.33
N THR A 61 -5.67 3.03 0.99
CA THR A 61 -4.44 2.83 1.74
C THR A 61 -3.21 3.33 1.00
N ASP A 62 -2.12 3.57 1.75
CA ASP A 62 -0.80 3.82 1.19
C ASP A 62 -0.24 2.51 0.63
N GLU A 63 -0.04 2.46 -0.68
CA GLU A 63 0.42 1.29 -1.43
C GLU A 63 1.94 1.32 -1.67
N THR A 64 2.67 2.33 -1.17
CA THR A 64 4.11 2.51 -1.43
C THR A 64 4.96 1.31 -1.04
N THR A 65 4.61 0.66 0.09
CA THR A 65 5.40 -0.47 0.62
C THR A 65 4.88 -1.83 0.14
N GLY A 66 3.73 -1.87 -0.53
CA GLY A 66 3.02 -3.14 -0.81
C GLY A 66 2.62 -3.92 0.45
N ILE A 67 2.79 -3.34 1.64
CA ILE A 67 2.46 -3.96 2.92
C ILE A 67 1.13 -3.38 3.39
N GLN A 68 0.08 -4.19 3.30
CA GLN A 68 -1.25 -3.78 3.73
C GLN A 68 -1.41 -3.92 5.25
N GLN A 69 -2.30 -3.13 5.85
CA GLN A 69 -2.65 -3.29 7.25
C GLN A 69 -3.68 -4.42 7.36
N LEU A 70 -3.40 -5.46 8.16
CA LEU A 70 -4.21 -6.68 8.19
C LEU A 70 -5.60 -6.41 8.81
N THR A 71 -6.68 -6.74 8.09
CA THR A 71 -8.00 -6.99 8.70
C THR A 71 -8.06 -8.42 9.24
N VAL A 72 -8.82 -8.67 10.31
CA VAL A 72 -8.92 -9.97 11.04
C VAL A 72 -9.09 -11.20 10.12
N LYS A 73 -9.70 -11.04 8.94
CA LYS A 73 -9.89 -12.09 7.93
C LYS A 73 -8.61 -12.69 7.31
N ALA A 74 -7.47 -12.00 7.31
CA ALA A 74 -6.26 -12.50 6.62
C ALA A 74 -5.37 -13.41 7.49
N MET A 75 -5.85 -13.86 8.65
CA MET A 75 -5.11 -14.78 9.53
C MET A 75 -5.27 -16.26 9.17
N GLU A 76 -6.17 -16.64 8.27
CA GLU A 76 -6.42 -18.06 7.93
C GLU A 76 -5.39 -18.64 6.93
N ASP A 77 -4.68 -17.78 6.19
CA ASP A 77 -3.74 -18.19 5.11
C ASP A 77 -2.27 -17.77 5.38
N VAL A 78 -1.85 -17.71 6.64
CA VAL A 78 -0.48 -17.30 7.01
C VAL A 78 0.54 -18.35 6.57
N THR A 79 1.49 -17.94 5.71
CA THR A 79 2.62 -18.80 5.28
C THR A 79 3.88 -18.55 6.09
N ASP A 80 4.14 -17.28 6.42
CA ASP A 80 5.34 -16.86 7.14
C ASP A 80 5.06 -15.66 8.04
N ILE A 81 5.75 -15.60 9.18
CA ILE A 81 5.71 -14.46 10.11
C ILE A 81 7.15 -14.02 10.35
N TYR A 82 7.39 -12.71 10.29
CA TYR A 82 8.69 -12.10 10.53
C TYR A 82 8.58 -11.00 11.58
N ASP A 83 9.58 -10.90 12.44
CA ASP A 83 9.76 -9.69 13.26
C ASP A 83 10.29 -8.52 12.41
N LEU A 84 10.37 -7.32 13.01
CA LEU A 84 10.88 -6.14 12.32
C LEU A 84 12.39 -6.20 12.01
N GLN A 85 13.11 -7.18 12.55
CA GLN A 85 14.52 -7.43 12.23
C GLN A 85 14.66 -8.41 11.05
N GLY A 86 13.54 -8.87 10.47
CA GLY A 86 13.53 -9.82 9.35
C GLY A 86 13.73 -11.28 9.77
N ARG A 87 13.69 -11.60 11.07
CA ARG A 87 13.81 -12.97 11.56
C ARG A 87 12.45 -13.66 11.46
N LYS A 88 12.43 -14.86 10.87
CA LYS A 88 11.22 -15.69 10.82
C LYS A 88 10.89 -16.20 12.22
N VAL A 89 9.63 -16.05 12.63
CA VAL A 89 9.11 -16.46 13.93
C VAL A 89 7.87 -17.33 13.75
N SER A 90 7.55 -18.17 14.74
CA SER A 90 6.26 -18.86 14.81
C SER A 90 5.22 -18.03 15.55
N LYS A 91 3.94 -18.40 15.44
CA LYS A 91 2.81 -17.68 16.07
C LYS A 91 2.94 -17.66 17.60
N GLU A 92 3.49 -18.72 18.18
CA GLU A 92 3.68 -18.90 19.63
C GLU A 92 4.83 -18.03 20.18
N GLN A 93 5.75 -17.62 19.31
CA GLN A 93 6.89 -16.76 19.66
C GLN A 93 6.53 -15.27 19.57
N MET A 94 5.35 -14.95 19.07
CA MET A 94 4.88 -13.58 18.98
C MET A 94 4.60 -13.03 20.37
N ARG A 95 5.28 -11.94 20.70
CA ARG A 95 5.04 -11.14 21.90
C ARG A 95 4.39 -9.82 21.48
N ASN A 96 4.03 -8.99 22.45
CA ASN A 96 3.52 -7.65 22.15
C ASN A 96 4.52 -6.89 21.28
N GLY A 97 4.07 -6.44 20.11
CA GLY A 97 4.97 -5.88 19.10
C GLY A 97 4.42 -5.95 17.67
N ALA A 98 5.17 -5.36 16.75
CA ALA A 98 4.83 -5.33 15.34
C ALA A 98 5.49 -6.49 14.58
N TYR A 99 4.74 -7.11 13.66
CA TYR A 99 5.20 -8.22 12.82
C TYR A 99 4.78 -8.02 11.37
N ILE A 100 5.55 -8.65 10.46
CA ILE A 100 5.22 -8.78 9.05
C ILE A 100 4.72 -10.20 8.80
N ILE A 101 3.48 -10.33 8.35
CA ILE A 101 2.86 -11.59 7.97
C ILE A 101 2.84 -11.70 6.46
N LYS A 102 3.32 -12.83 5.93
CA LYS A 102 3.07 -13.22 4.54
C LYS A 102 1.93 -14.22 4.49
N THR A 103 1.05 -14.03 3.52
CA THR A 103 -0.02 -14.95 3.16
C THR A 103 0.06 -15.21 1.66
N LYS A 104 -0.73 -16.16 1.16
CA LYS A 104 -0.91 -16.33 -0.30
C LYS A 104 -1.45 -15.08 -1.01
N GLN A 105 -2.15 -14.21 -0.28
CA GLN A 105 -2.80 -13.02 -0.82
C GLN A 105 -1.92 -11.76 -0.76
N GLY A 106 -0.81 -11.80 -0.01
CA GLY A 106 0.07 -10.63 0.13
C GLY A 106 0.83 -10.58 1.45
N THR A 107 1.54 -9.47 1.63
CA THR A 107 2.32 -9.17 2.83
C THR A 107 1.61 -8.09 3.64
N TYR A 108 1.56 -8.28 4.95
CA TYR A 108 0.80 -7.45 5.86
C TYR A 108 1.58 -7.10 7.11
N LYS A 109 1.30 -5.92 7.69
CA LYS A 109 1.81 -5.54 9.01
C LYS A 109 0.74 -5.72 10.06
N ILE A 110 1.10 -6.34 11.18
CA ILE A 110 0.22 -6.52 12.34
C ILE A 110 0.86 -5.99 13.61
N ILE A 111 0.01 -5.63 14.57
CA ILE A 111 0.41 -5.27 15.94
C ILE A 111 -0.25 -6.27 16.89
N VAL A 112 0.56 -7.05 17.60
CA VAL A 112 0.12 -7.90 18.70
C VAL A 112 0.13 -7.05 19.97
N LYS A 113 -0.97 -7.08 20.72
CA LYS A 113 -1.16 -6.36 21.99
C LYS A 113 -1.31 -7.34 23.14
#